data_AF-A0A960NYY5-F1
#
_entry.id   AF-A0A960NYY5-F1
#
_cell.length_a   1.000
_cell.length_b   1.000
_cell.length_c   1.000
_cell.angle_alpha   90.00
_cell.angle_beta   90.00
_cell.angle_gamma   90.00
#
_symmetry.space_group_name_H-M   'P 1'
#
loop_
_entity.id
_entity.type
_entity.pdbx_description
1 polymer ?
#
loop_
_entity_poly.entity_id
_entity_poly.type
_entity_poly.pdbx_seq_one_letter_code
_entity_poly.pdbx_strand_id
1 'polypeptide(L)'
;MLQLYTWVIIVRALISWVSPDPYNPIVRTLAVVTEPVLRPLRRLAPPHKLGGIDLSPLIAILIIQFVRTGLAYSFGLGGRLLF
;
A
#
# COMPACT_ATOMS: atom_id res chain seq x y z
N MET A 1 -17.40 -2.17 24.55
CA MET A 1 -16.49 -3.32 24.75
C MET A 1 -16.12 -4.03 23.45
N LEU A 2 -17.07 -4.33 22.55
CA LEU A 2 -16.77 -4.97 21.26
C LEU A 2 -15.89 -4.12 20.32
N GLN A 3 -16.06 -2.80 20.26
CA GLN A 3 -15.18 -1.90 19.48
C GLN A 3 -13.72 -1.96 19.91
N LEU A 4 -13.45 -2.07 21.22
CA LEU A 4 -12.09 -2.19 21.75
C LEU A 4 -11.42 -3.47 21.22
N TYR A 5 -12.18 -4.55 21.15
CA TYR A 5 -11.74 -5.84 20.61
C TYR A 5 -11.52 -5.81 19.10
N THR A 6 -12.39 -5.11 18.36
CA THR A 6 -12.24 -4.88 16.92
C THR A 6 -10.94 -4.15 16.59
N TRP A 7 -10.56 -3.14 17.37
CA TRP A 7 -9.30 -2.43 17.19
C TRP A 7 -8.08 -3.28 17.52
N VAL A 8 -8.15 -4.15 18.54
CA VAL A 8 -7.06 -5.09 18.88
C VAL A 8 -6.85 -6.14 17.77
N ILE A 9 -7.92 -6.59 17.11
CA ILE A 9 -7.88 -7.55 15.99
C ILE A 9 -7.25 -6.92 14.73
N ILE A 10 -7.49 -5.64 14.46
CA ILE A 10 -6.88 -4.91 13.33
C ILE A 10 -5.39 -4.66 13.59
N VAL A 11 -5.03 -4.34 14.84
CA VAL A 11 -3.64 -4.21 15.30
C VAL A 11 -2.86 -5.53 15.15
N ARG A 12 -3.50 -6.69 15.30
CA ARG A 12 -2.90 -8.02 15.03
C ARG A 12 -2.89 -8.40 13.54
N ALA A 13 -3.88 -7.96 12.77
CA ALA A 13 -3.98 -8.19 11.33
C ALA A 13 -2.83 -7.52 10.55
N LEU A 14 -2.37 -6.35 11.00
CA LEU A 14 -1.18 -5.67 10.45
C LEU A 14 0.15 -6.37 10.82
N ILE A 15 0.23 -7.00 12.01
CA ILE A 15 1.40 -7.81 12.45
C ILE A 15 1.60 -9.05 11.56
N SER A 16 0.55 -9.57 10.90
CA SER A 16 0.63 -10.71 9.98
C SER A 16 1.04 -10.33 8.54
N TRP A 17 1.03 -9.05 8.18
CA TRP A 17 0.77 -8.68 6.79
C TRP A 17 1.99 -8.70 5.85
N VAL A 18 3.20 -8.95 6.32
CA VAL A 18 4.40 -8.80 5.46
C VAL A 18 5.39 -9.97 5.58
N SER A 19 5.01 -11.13 6.07
CA SER A 19 5.91 -12.31 6.09
C SER A 19 5.53 -13.42 5.11
N PRO A 20 5.45 -13.16 3.78
CA PRO A 20 5.31 -14.23 2.81
C PRO A 20 6.63 -14.99 2.65
N ASP A 21 6.54 -16.30 2.40
CA ASP A 21 7.72 -17.16 2.21
C ASP A 21 8.59 -16.61 1.04
N PRO A 22 9.84 -16.17 1.31
CA PRO A 22 10.73 -15.58 0.30
C PRO A 22 11.22 -16.59 -0.75
N TYR A 23 11.00 -17.89 -0.54
CA TYR A 23 11.29 -18.93 -1.53
C TYR A 23 10.14 -19.15 -2.52
N ASN A 24 8.97 -18.58 -2.27
CA ASN A 24 7.86 -18.67 -3.20
C ASN A 24 8.17 -17.87 -4.48
N PRO A 25 8.15 -18.50 -5.67
CA PRO A 25 8.49 -17.84 -6.93
C PRO A 25 7.56 -16.66 -7.26
N ILE A 26 6.31 -16.70 -6.79
CA ILE A 26 5.36 -15.59 -6.95
C ILE A 26 5.79 -14.39 -6.12
N VAL A 27 6.17 -14.61 -4.86
CA VAL A 27 6.67 -13.56 -3.95
C VAL A 27 7.92 -12.91 -4.53
N ARG A 28 8.84 -13.71 -5.09
CA ARG A 28 10.04 -13.18 -5.76
C ARG A 28 9.70 -12.37 -7.01
N THR A 29 8.80 -12.86 -7.85
CA THR A 29 8.39 -12.15 -9.08
C THR A 29 7.73 -10.82 -8.72
N LEU A 30 6.81 -10.82 -7.75
CA LEU A 30 6.18 -9.60 -7.24
C LEU A 30 7.19 -8.65 -6.63
N ALA A 31 8.14 -9.15 -5.83
CA ALA A 31 9.21 -8.35 -5.28
C ALA A 31 10.02 -7.69 -6.40
N VAL A 32 10.46 -8.43 -7.42
CA VAL A 32 11.24 -7.88 -8.55
C VAL A 32 10.46 -6.81 -9.32
N VAL A 33 9.17 -7.03 -9.58
CA VAL A 33 8.33 -6.07 -10.33
C VAL A 33 8.00 -4.83 -9.51
N THR A 34 7.79 -4.99 -8.20
CA THR A 34 7.41 -3.89 -7.31
C THR A 34 8.62 -3.13 -6.77
N GLU A 35 9.82 -3.74 -6.74
CA GLU A 35 11.05 -3.14 -6.18
C GLU A 35 11.40 -1.79 -6.81
N PRO A 36 11.32 -1.55 -8.13
CA PRO A 36 11.61 -0.23 -8.71
C PRO A 36 10.75 0.90 -8.12
N VAL A 37 9.52 0.58 -7.71
CA VAL A 37 8.58 1.53 -7.10
C VAL A 37 8.72 1.55 -5.57
N LEU A 38 8.83 0.37 -4.93
CA LEU A 38 8.92 0.27 -3.49
C LEU A 38 10.29 0.70 -2.95
N ARG A 39 11.38 0.48 -3.67
CA ARG A 39 12.74 0.87 -3.26
C ARG A 39 12.90 2.38 -3.01
N PRO A 40 12.48 3.30 -3.89
CA PRO A 40 12.51 4.73 -3.58
C PRO A 40 11.54 5.08 -2.44
N LEU A 41 10.38 4.43 -2.34
CA LEU A 41 9.47 4.63 -1.21
C LEU A 41 10.06 4.18 0.13
N ARG A 42 10.82 3.07 0.16
CA ARG A 42 11.62 2.64 1.32
C ARG A 42 12.76 3.60 1.65
N ARG A 43 13.26 4.37 0.68
CA ARG A 43 14.24 5.43 0.97
C ARG A 43 13.57 6.64 1.64
N LEU A 44 12.34 6.95 1.25
CA LEU A 44 11.54 8.05 1.82
C LEU A 44 10.95 7.69 3.19
N ALA A 45 10.44 6.48 3.35
CA ALA A 45 9.87 5.93 4.59
C ALA A 45 10.53 4.59 4.94
N PRO A 46 11.74 4.60 5.52
CA PRO A 46 12.49 3.38 5.76
C PRO A 46 11.85 2.48 6.82
N PRO A 47 11.73 1.15 6.58
CA PRO A 47 11.12 0.22 7.53
C PRO A 47 11.82 0.21 8.90
N HIS A 48 13.13 0.45 8.94
CA HIS A 48 13.89 0.55 10.19
C HIS A 48 13.45 1.73 11.08
N LYS A 49 12.88 2.79 10.48
CA LYS A 49 12.30 3.91 11.22
C LYS A 49 10.85 3.65 11.67
N LEU A 50 10.27 2.51 11.27
CA LEU A 50 8.86 2.13 11.45
C LEU A 50 8.72 0.80 12.20
N GLY A 51 9.68 0.46 13.06
CA GLY A 51 9.64 -0.77 13.86
C GLY A 51 9.79 -2.07 13.03
N GLY A 52 10.41 -1.99 11.85
CA GLY A 52 10.62 -3.13 10.95
C GLY A 52 9.48 -3.38 9.97
N ILE A 53 8.40 -2.59 10.04
CA ILE A 53 7.24 -2.71 9.16
C ILE A 53 7.48 -1.92 7.87
N ASP A 54 7.35 -2.59 6.72
CA ASP A 54 7.43 -1.93 5.42
C ASP A 54 6.10 -1.25 5.08
N LEU A 55 6.03 0.08 5.22
CA LEU A 55 4.88 0.89 4.83
C LEU A 55 4.91 1.32 3.36
N SER A 56 5.97 0.99 2.62
CA SER A 56 6.09 1.33 1.19
C SER A 56 4.92 0.84 0.35
N PRO A 57 4.36 -0.37 0.57
CA PRO A 57 3.15 -0.82 -0.12
C PRO A 57 1.94 0.09 0.15
N LEU A 58 1.75 0.55 1.39
CA LEU A 58 0.67 1.45 1.75
C LEU A 58 0.83 2.81 1.04
N ILE A 59 2.05 3.35 1.02
CA ILE A 59 2.35 4.62 0.34
C ILE A 59 2.13 4.50 -1.16
N ALA A 60 2.57 3.39 -1.78
CA ALA A 60 2.34 3.12 -3.20
C ALA A 60 0.83 3.11 -3.53
N ILE A 61 0.03 2.42 -2.70
CA ILE A 61 -1.44 2.39 -2.86
C ILE A 61 -2.04 3.79 -2.77
N LEU A 62 -1.63 4.60 -1.79
CA LEU A 62 -2.12 5.96 -1.63
C LEU A 62 -1.78 6.85 -2.83
N ILE A 63 -0.56 6.75 -3.37
CA ILE A 63 -0.13 7.48 -4.56
C ILE A 63 -0.97 7.08 -5.77
N ILE A 64 -1.17 5.77 -6.00
CA ILE A 64 -1.98 5.26 -7.10
C ILE A 64 -3.42 5.79 -6.99
N GLN A 65 -4.01 5.75 -5.81
CA GLN A 65 -5.38 6.24 -5.59
C GLN A 65 -5.49 7.74 -5.80
N PHE A 66 -4.50 8.52 -5.35
CA PHE A 66 -4.46 9.95 -5.57
C PHE A 66 -4.35 10.30 -7.06
N VAL A 67 -3.43 9.64 -7.79
CA VAL A 67 -3.28 9.83 -9.24
C VAL A 67 -4.55 9.44 -9.99
N ARG A 68 -5.12 8.26 -9.70
CA ARG A 68 -6.38 7.80 -10.31
C ARG A 68 -7.52 8.79 -10.10
N THR A 69 -7.65 9.28 -8.87
CA THR A 69 -8.71 10.22 -8.49
C THR A 69 -8.49 11.58 -9.13
N GLY A 70 -7.27 12.11 -9.10
CA GLY A 70 -6.90 13.37 -9.75
C GLY A 70 -7.13 13.33 -11.26
N LEU A 71 -6.70 12.27 -11.93
CA LEU A 71 -6.98 12.06 -13.35
C LEU A 71 -8.48 11.97 -13.62
N ALA A 72 -9.22 11.19 -12.82
CA ALA A 72 -10.68 11.10 -12.95
C ALA A 72 -11.37 12.45 -12.75
N TYR A 73 -10.87 13.34 -11.89
CA TYR A 73 -11.37 14.71 -11.78
C TYR A 73 -11.01 15.55 -13.03
N SER A 74 -9.77 15.47 -13.51
CA SER A 74 -9.31 16.19 -14.71
C SER A 74 -10.08 15.80 -15.98
N PHE A 75 -10.47 14.53 -16.13
CA PHE A 75 -11.26 14.04 -17.27
C PHE A 75 -12.78 14.03 -17.02
N GLY A 76 -13.21 13.96 -15.75
CA GLY A 76 -14.58 13.61 -15.35
C GLY A 76 -15.42 14.71 -14.72
N LEU A 77 -14.90 15.94 -14.52
CA LEU A 77 -15.77 17.12 -14.48
C LEU A 77 -16.18 17.59 -15.89
N GLY A 78 -15.47 17.15 -16.94
CA GLY A 78 -15.83 17.43 -18.34
C GLY A 78 -16.82 16.43 -18.95
N GLY A 79 -16.83 15.17 -18.48
CA GLY A 79 -17.68 14.10 -19.06
C GLY A 79 -19.00 13.80 -18.34
N ARG A 80 -19.21 14.33 -17.12
CA ARG A 80 -20.42 14.07 -16.31
C ARG A 80 -21.54 15.10 -16.51
N LEU A 81 -21.35 16.04 -17.44
CA LEU A 81 -22.38 17.01 -17.89
C LEU A 81 -22.95 16.65 -19.27
N LEU A 82 -22.58 15.50 -19.85
CA LEU A 82 -23.00 15.06 -21.19
C LEU A 82 -23.69 13.68 -21.19
N PHE A 83 -24.19 13.23 -20.04
CA PHE A 83 -25.21 12.19 -19.95
C PHE A 83 -26.22 12.56 -18.86
#